data_AF-A0A2S7SQG2-F1
#
_entry.id   AF-A0A2S7SQG2-F1
#
_cell.length_a   1.000
_cell.length_b   1.000
_cell.length_c   1.000
_cell.angle_alpha   90.00
_cell.angle_beta   90.00
_cell.angle_gamma   90.00
#
_symmetry.space_group_name_H-M   'P 1'
#
loop_
_entity.id
_entity.type
_entity.pdbx_description
1 polymer ?
#
loop_
_entity_poly.entity_id
_entity_poly.type
_entity_poly.pdbx_seq_one_letter_code
_entity_poly.pdbx_strand_id
1 'polypeptide(L)'
;MSKHIDIVPKWLRIVVGILALLNILFGVMGYFDMSILFKDGTGLDLTNAILKIASFEFAARNLAIGLGLAIVAAKGVPESITIVTIIRALIEIQTIITMMVTGNISAMILMPLVFLVAELFIIKTLIGVIQKRDAAK
;
A
#
# COMPACT_ATOMS: atom_id res chain seq x y z
N MET A 1 -3.41 30.41 9.26
CA MET A 1 -3.63 29.12 8.55
C MET A 1 -2.53 28.98 7.51
N SER A 2 -1.54 28.12 7.73
CA SER A 2 -0.31 28.11 6.92
C SER A 2 -0.57 27.70 5.47
N LYS A 3 0.06 28.37 4.50
CA LYS A 3 0.09 28.08 3.05
C LYS A 3 0.77 26.74 2.70
N HIS A 4 0.52 25.67 3.46
CA HIS A 4 1.25 24.39 3.38
C HIS A 4 0.49 23.29 2.63
N ILE A 5 -0.77 23.52 2.24
CA ILE A 5 -1.62 22.52 1.56
C ILE A 5 -1.26 22.38 0.06
N ASP A 6 -0.57 23.37 -0.51
CA ASP A 6 -0.23 23.41 -1.95
C ASP A 6 1.21 22.99 -2.28
N ILE A 7 1.98 22.53 -1.28
CA ILE A 7 3.38 22.16 -1.47
C ILE A 7 3.49 20.84 -2.26
N VAL A 8 2.50 19.95 -2.10
CA VAL A 8 2.47 18.68 -2.83
C VAL A 8 1.83 18.89 -4.20
N PRO A 9 2.53 18.56 -5.30
CA PRO A 9 1.98 18.67 -6.65
C PRO A 9 0.66 17.90 -6.79
N LYS A 10 -0.32 18.48 -7.50
CA LYS A 10 -1.64 17.87 -7.71
C LYS A 10 -1.55 16.47 -8.32
N TRP A 11 -0.66 16.27 -9.30
CA TRP A 11 -0.46 14.96 -9.94
C TRP A 11 0.00 13.90 -8.94
N LEU A 12 0.86 14.27 -7.99
CA LEU A 12 1.36 13.35 -6.96
C LEU A 12 0.23 12.95 -6.00
N ARG A 13 -0.64 13.90 -5.63
CA ARG A 13 -1.83 13.63 -4.82
C ARG A 13 -2.82 12.71 -5.54
N ILE A 14 -2.98 12.89 -6.85
CA ILE A 14 -3.83 12.02 -7.68
C ILE A 14 -3.26 10.61 -7.73
N VAL A 15 -1.96 10.44 -7.98
CA VAL A 15 -1.30 9.13 -8.01
C VAL A 15 -1.43 8.41 -6.67
N VAL A 16 -1.19 9.11 -5.55
CA VAL A 16 -1.40 8.58 -4.20
C VAL A 16 -2.87 8.22 -3.96
N GLY A 17 -3.81 9.03 -4.45
CA GLY A 17 -5.24 8.75 -4.38
C GLY A 17 -5.64 7.51 -5.18
N ILE A 18 -5.09 7.29 -6.36
CA ILE A 18 -5.30 6.06 -7.14
C ILE A 18 -4.74 4.86 -6.39
N LEU A 19 -3.53 4.97 -5.84
CA LEU A 19 -2.93 3.95 -5.00
C LEU A 19 -3.78 3.63 -3.76
N ALA A 20 -4.39 4.65 -3.16
CA ALA A 20 -5.33 4.48 -2.05
C ALA A 20 -6.56 3.66 -2.46
N LEU A 21 -7.18 4.00 -3.60
CA LEU A 21 -8.35 3.29 -4.12
C LEU A 21 -8.03 1.84 -4.46
N LEU A 22 -6.87 1.57 -5.07
CA LEU A 22 -6.42 0.20 -5.35
C LEU A 22 -6.27 -0.61 -4.05
N ASN A 23 -5.71 -0.03 -2.99
CA ASN A 23 -5.57 -0.73 -1.70
C ASN A 23 -6.91 -0.97 -1.01
N ILE A 24 -7.84 -0.02 -1.10
CA ILE A 24 -9.21 -0.22 -0.61
C ILE A 24 -9.85 -1.38 -1.39
N LEU A 25 -9.71 -1.40 -2.71
CA LEU A 25 -10.29 -2.41 -3.57
C LEU A 25 -9.70 -3.80 -3.28
N PHE A 26 -8.38 -3.94 -3.15
CA PHE A 26 -7.74 -5.19 -2.74
C PHE A 26 -8.11 -5.61 -1.31
N GLY A 27 -8.21 -4.66 -0.38
CA GLY A 27 -8.68 -4.94 0.97
C GLY A 27 -10.11 -5.49 0.98
N VAL A 28 -11.03 -4.84 0.27
CA VAL A 28 -12.42 -5.29 0.14
C VAL A 28 -12.51 -6.64 -0.56
N MET A 29 -11.81 -6.82 -1.68
CA MET A 29 -11.75 -8.11 -2.39
C MET A 29 -11.21 -9.22 -1.50
N GLY A 30 -10.20 -8.95 -0.66
CA GLY A 30 -9.63 -9.92 0.28
C GLY A 30 -10.61 -10.41 1.37
N TYR A 31 -11.72 -9.70 1.61
CA TYR A 31 -12.82 -10.18 2.46
C TYR A 31 -13.79 -11.11 1.72
N PHE A 32 -13.91 -10.98 0.39
CA PHE A 32 -14.80 -11.78 -0.44
C PHE A 32 -14.10 -13.00 -1.06
N ASP A 33 -12.80 -12.89 -1.34
CA ASP A 33 -11.94 -13.94 -1.86
C ASP A 33 -10.69 -14.04 -0.97
N MET A 34 -10.35 -15.25 -0.51
CA MET A 34 -9.09 -15.46 0.22
C MET A 34 -7.92 -14.99 -0.65
N SER A 35 -7.00 -14.22 -0.05
CA SER A 35 -5.75 -13.88 -0.71
C SER A 35 -5.07 -15.17 -1.18
N ILE A 36 -4.50 -15.14 -2.39
CA ILE A 36 -3.84 -16.29 -3.01
C ILE A 36 -2.68 -16.81 -2.13
N LEU A 37 -2.17 -15.99 -1.21
CA LEU A 37 -1.18 -16.34 -0.20
C LEU A 37 -1.68 -17.31 0.89
N PHE A 38 -3.01 -17.40 1.08
CA PHE A 38 -3.65 -18.29 2.07
C PHE A 38 -4.58 -19.31 1.43
N LYS A 39 -4.49 -19.45 0.10
CA LYS A 39 -5.33 -20.35 -0.67
C LYS A 39 -4.68 -21.73 -0.69
N ASP A 40 -5.17 -22.64 0.13
CA ASP A 40 -4.84 -24.06 -0.04
C ASP A 40 -5.55 -24.60 -1.30
N GLY A 41 -4.75 -25.20 -2.19
CA GLY A 41 -5.15 -26.03 -3.32
C GLY A 41 -6.50 -25.72 -3.98
N THR A 42 -6.56 -24.72 -4.86
CA THR A 42 -7.55 -24.59 -5.97
C THR A 42 -9.07 -24.49 -5.66
N GLY A 43 -9.54 -24.49 -4.42
CA GLY A 43 -10.97 -24.30 -4.16
C GLY A 43 -11.32 -24.41 -2.68
N LEU A 44 -11.77 -23.28 -2.11
CA LEU A 44 -12.39 -23.10 -0.78
C LEU A 44 -12.39 -24.33 0.14
N ASP A 45 -11.37 -24.44 1.00
CA ASP A 45 -11.56 -25.08 2.30
C ASP A 45 -11.57 -24.02 3.41
N LEU A 46 -12.78 -23.59 3.75
CA LEU A 46 -13.06 -22.62 4.83
C LEU A 46 -12.95 -23.25 6.23
N THR A 47 -12.50 -24.50 6.35
CA THR A 47 -12.46 -25.22 7.64
C THR A 47 -11.28 -24.86 8.52
N ASN A 48 -10.14 -24.42 7.96
CA ASN A 48 -9.02 -23.98 8.79
C ASN A 48 -9.20 -22.53 9.26
N ALA A 49 -9.72 -22.38 10.47
CA ALA A 49 -9.98 -21.08 11.09
C ALA A 49 -8.75 -20.16 11.13
N ILE A 50 -7.54 -20.72 11.23
CA ILE A 50 -6.29 -19.95 11.32
C ILE A 50 -5.97 -19.27 9.98
N LEU A 51 -6.11 -19.99 8.86
CA LEU A 51 -5.87 -19.43 7.52
C LEU A 51 -6.91 -18.37 7.15
N LYS A 52 -8.16 -18.60 7.55
CA LYS A 52 -9.26 -17.64 7.37
C LYS A 52 -9.02 -16.34 8.14
N ILE A 53 -8.58 -16.43 9.40
CA ILE A 53 -8.22 -15.27 10.22
C ILE A 53 -7.03 -14.51 9.60
N ALA A 54 -5.97 -15.22 9.19
CA ALA A 54 -4.81 -14.60 8.57
C ALA A 54 -5.15 -13.88 7.25
N SER A 55 -6.04 -14.44 6.42
CA SER A 55 -6.52 -13.78 5.21
C SER A 55 -7.32 -12.51 5.52
N PHE A 56 -8.20 -12.55 6.53
CA PHE A 56 -8.95 -11.35 6.95
C PHE A 56 -8.05 -10.28 7.54
N GLU A 57 -7.02 -10.64 8.31
CA GLU A 57 -6.03 -9.69 8.82
C GLU A 57 -5.24 -9.02 7.67
N PHE A 58 -4.89 -9.78 6.64
CA PHE A 58 -4.23 -9.23 5.45
C PHE A 58 -5.15 -8.27 4.66
N ALA A 59 -6.42 -8.65 4.47
CA ALA A 59 -7.44 -7.82 3.84
C ALA A 59 -7.69 -6.52 4.64
N ALA A 60 -7.83 -6.63 5.96
CA ALA A 60 -8.01 -5.50 6.88
C ALA A 60 -6.82 -4.53 6.82
N ARG A 61 -5.60 -5.04 6.77
CA ARG A 61 -4.38 -4.23 6.67
C ARG A 61 -4.35 -3.41 5.38
N ASN A 62 -4.63 -4.03 4.24
CA ASN A 62 -4.67 -3.34 2.95
C ASN A 62 -5.77 -2.26 2.91
N LEU A 63 -6.95 -2.58 3.45
CA LEU A 63 -8.04 -1.62 3.57
C LEU A 63 -7.66 -0.42 4.45
N ALA A 64 -7.08 -0.66 5.62
CA ALA A 64 -6.67 0.39 6.56
C ALA A 64 -5.64 1.34 5.92
N ILE A 65 -4.68 0.80 5.18
CA ILE A 65 -3.67 1.60 4.48
C ILE A 65 -4.29 2.38 3.33
N GLY A 66 -5.19 1.76 2.57
CA GLY A 66 -5.91 2.44 1.50
C GLY A 66 -6.72 3.63 2.03
N LEU A 67 -7.45 3.46 3.14
CA LEU A 67 -8.16 4.54 3.81
C LEU A 67 -7.19 5.61 4.34
N GLY A 68 -6.08 5.21 4.95
CA GLY A 68 -5.02 6.11 5.40
C GLY A 68 -4.48 6.98 4.27
N LEU A 69 -4.13 6.37 3.13
CA LEU A 69 -3.64 7.06 1.93
C LEU A 69 -4.68 8.02 1.36
N ALA A 70 -5.95 7.64 1.32
CA ALA A 70 -7.03 8.50 0.83
C ALA A 70 -7.16 9.77 1.67
N ILE A 71 -7.14 9.62 3.00
CA ILE A 71 -7.24 10.75 3.95
C ILE A 71 -6.04 11.68 3.80
N VAL A 72 -4.81 11.14 3.77
CA VAL A 72 -3.60 11.98 3.70
C VAL A 72 -3.43 12.62 2.33
N ALA A 73 -3.87 11.97 1.24
CA ALA A 73 -3.92 12.56 -0.10
C ALA A 73 -4.92 13.73 -0.17
N ALA A 74 -6.09 13.57 0.47
CA ALA A 74 -7.10 14.62 0.57
C ALA A 74 -6.61 15.81 1.42
N LYS A 75 -5.86 15.58 2.50
CA LYS A 75 -5.24 16.65 3.29
C LYS A 75 -4.04 17.31 2.61
N GLY A 76 -3.27 16.56 1.83
CA GLY A 76 -2.13 17.08 1.06
C GLY A 76 -0.89 17.39 1.90
N VAL A 77 -0.74 16.77 3.07
CA VAL A 77 0.44 16.97 3.93
C VAL A 77 1.55 16.02 3.47
N PRO A 78 2.69 16.52 2.96
CA PRO A 78 3.72 15.67 2.36
C PRO A 78 4.29 14.64 3.33
N GLU A 79 4.51 15.00 4.60
CA GLU A 79 5.01 14.08 5.62
C GLU A 79 4.05 12.93 5.87
N SER A 80 2.75 13.24 6.02
CA SER A 80 1.73 12.22 6.25
C SER A 80 1.61 11.27 5.06
N ILE A 81 1.65 11.80 3.84
CA ILE A 81 1.66 10.98 2.63
C ILE A 81 2.91 10.09 2.59
N THR A 82 4.08 10.65 2.92
CA THR A 82 5.36 9.93 2.92
C THR A 82 5.34 8.76 3.90
N ILE A 83 4.91 9.01 5.15
CA ILE A 83 4.87 8.00 6.21
C ILE A 83 3.94 6.85 5.82
N VAL A 84 2.72 7.14 5.37
CA VAL A 84 1.76 6.08 5.00
C VAL A 84 2.25 5.30 3.78
N THR A 85 2.90 5.97 2.82
CA THR A 85 3.52 5.30 1.65
C THR A 85 4.70 4.40 2.06
N ILE A 86 5.52 4.81 3.04
CA ILE A 86 6.58 3.95 3.61
C ILE A 86 5.98 2.71 4.26
N ILE A 87 4.96 2.86 5.10
CA ILE A 87 4.30 1.73 5.77
C ILE A 87 3.78 0.74 4.74
N ARG A 88 3.18 1.23 3.65
CA ARG A 88 2.73 0.39 2.53
C ARG A 88 3.89 -0.34 1.86
N ALA A 89 4.98 0.34 1.54
CA ALA A 89 6.17 -0.28 0.93
C ALA A 89 6.79 -1.38 1.78
N LEU A 90 6.78 -1.23 3.11
CA LEU A 90 7.23 -2.28 4.02
C LEU A 90 6.37 -3.56 3.92
N ILE A 91 5.09 -3.42 3.60
CA ILE A 91 4.18 -4.57 3.44
C ILE A 91 4.36 -5.25 2.09
N GLU A 92 4.63 -4.49 1.03
CA GLU A 92 5.01 -5.07 -0.27
C GLU A 92 6.32 -5.87 -0.13
N ILE A 93 7.31 -5.31 0.58
CA ILE A 93 8.56 -6.02 0.92
C ILE A 93 8.28 -7.30 1.71
N GLN A 94 7.42 -7.23 2.74
CA GLN A 94 7.04 -8.41 3.52
C GLN A 94 6.42 -9.48 2.60
N THR A 95 5.54 -9.08 1.70
CA THR A 95 4.88 -9.99 0.75
C THR A 95 5.90 -10.67 -0.16
N ILE A 96 6.85 -9.92 -0.71
CA ILE A 96 7.94 -10.45 -1.54
C ILE A 96 8.78 -11.47 -0.75
N ILE A 97 9.19 -11.14 0.47
CA ILE A 97 9.98 -12.04 1.33
C ILE A 97 9.22 -13.33 1.58
N THR A 98 7.93 -13.26 1.93
CA THR A 98 7.10 -14.45 2.18
C THR A 98 6.97 -15.33 0.92
N MET A 99 6.78 -14.73 -0.26
CA MET A 99 6.73 -15.50 -1.52
C MET A 99 8.06 -16.19 -1.85
N MET A 100 9.19 -15.53 -1.57
CA MET A 100 10.52 -16.13 -1.74
C MET A 100 10.76 -17.30 -0.78
N VAL A 101 10.39 -17.14 0.50
CA VAL A 101 10.60 -18.17 1.54
C VAL A 101 9.69 -19.39 1.31
N THR A 102 8.49 -19.19 0.78
CA THR A 102 7.55 -20.29 0.47
C THR A 102 7.86 -20.98 -0.85
N GLY A 103 8.89 -20.55 -1.60
CA GLY A 103 9.28 -21.13 -2.89
C GLY A 103 8.30 -20.87 -4.03
N ASN A 104 7.26 -20.08 -3.81
CA ASN A 104 6.23 -19.75 -4.80
C ASN A 104 6.65 -18.52 -5.64
N ILE A 105 7.78 -18.63 -6.33
CA ILE A 105 8.27 -17.60 -7.26
C ILE A 105 7.54 -17.76 -8.60
N SER A 106 6.28 -17.37 -8.63
CA SER A 106 5.47 -17.31 -9.84
C SER A 106 5.49 -15.90 -10.44
N ALA A 107 4.89 -15.73 -11.63
CA ALA A 107 4.67 -14.41 -12.25
C ALA A 107 3.93 -13.41 -11.33
N MET A 108 3.32 -13.88 -10.25
CA MET A 108 2.63 -13.04 -9.27
C MET A 108 3.57 -12.17 -8.43
N ILE A 109 4.88 -12.47 -8.35
CA ILE A 109 5.85 -11.61 -7.63
C ILE A 109 6.10 -10.28 -8.35
N LEU A 110 5.78 -10.19 -9.66
CA LEU A 110 5.92 -8.97 -10.45
C LEU A 110 5.02 -7.84 -9.93
N MET A 111 3.83 -8.16 -9.44
CA MET A 111 2.87 -7.15 -8.98
C MET A 111 3.37 -6.39 -7.73
N PRO A 112 3.75 -7.04 -6.63
CA PRO A 112 4.32 -6.34 -5.47
C PRO A 112 5.63 -5.64 -5.80
N LEU A 113 6.44 -6.17 -6.74
CA LEU A 113 7.64 -5.48 -7.24
C LEU A 113 7.31 -4.17 -7.95
N VAL A 114 6.31 -4.16 -8.83
CA VAL A 114 5.87 -2.94 -9.54
C VAL A 114 5.33 -1.91 -8.56
N PHE A 115 4.51 -2.32 -7.58
CA PHE A 115 4.02 -1.43 -6.54
C PHE A 115 5.15 -0.85 -5.69
N LEU A 116 6.11 -1.68 -5.28
CA LEU A 116 7.28 -1.24 -4.52
C LEU A 116 8.09 -0.19 -5.28
N VAL A 117 8.35 -0.40 -6.57
CA VAL A 117 9.07 0.59 -7.40
C VAL A 117 8.30 1.91 -7.49
N ALA A 118 6.99 1.86 -7.72
CA ALA A 118 6.14 3.05 -7.77
C ALA A 118 6.14 3.80 -6.43
N GLU A 119 6.05 3.09 -5.31
CA GLU A 119 6.06 3.65 -3.97
C GLU A 119 7.40 4.30 -3.63
N LEU A 120 8.53 3.64 -3.94
CA LEU A 120 9.86 4.20 -3.75
C LEU A 120 10.06 5.49 -4.55
N PHE A 121 9.53 5.53 -5.78
CA PHE A 121 9.53 6.75 -6.59
C PHE A 121 8.71 7.88 -5.95
N ILE A 122 7.52 7.58 -5.43
CA ILE A 122 6.65 8.54 -4.74
C ILE A 122 7.32 9.05 -3.46
N ILE A 123 7.89 8.14 -2.64
CA ILE A 123 8.61 8.48 -1.41
C ILE A 123 9.78 9.42 -1.72
N LYS A 124 10.62 9.08 -2.70
CA LYS A 124 11.74 9.94 -3.12
C LYS A 124 11.26 11.33 -3.55
N THR A 125 10.16 11.38 -4.31
CA THR A 125 9.58 12.65 -4.78
C THR A 125 9.07 13.49 -3.61
N LEU A 126 8.37 12.89 -2.65
CA LEU A 126 7.85 13.59 -1.47
C LEU A 126 8.96 14.08 -0.54
N ILE A 127 10.02 13.30 -0.34
CA ILE A 127 11.20 13.74 0.42
C ILE A 127 11.82 14.99 -0.24
N GLY A 128 11.96 14.99 -1.57
CA GLY A 128 12.45 16.17 -2.30
C GLY A 128 11.53 17.40 -2.15
N VAL A 129 10.22 17.19 -2.08
CA VAL A 129 9.24 18.25 -1.82
C VAL A 129 9.39 18.81 -0.39
N ILE A 130 9.58 17.95 0.61
CA ILE A 130 9.81 18.34 2.01
C ILE A 130 11.12 19.13 2.13
N GLN A 131 12.22 18.63 1.56
CA GLN A 131 13.52 19.30 1.59
C GLN A 131 13.48 20.69 0.95
N LYS A 132 12.82 20.84 -0.20
CA LYS A 132 12.66 22.14 -0.86
C LYS A 132 11.86 23.13 -0.02
N ARG A 133 10.81 22.67 0.67
CA ARG A 133 10.05 23.50 1.60
C ARG A 133 10.91 23.95 2.78
N ASP A 134 11.64 23.02 3.37
CA ASP A 134 12.42 23.30 4.58
C ASP A 134 13.62 24.22 4.28
N ALA A 135 14.18 24.15 3.07
CA ALA A 135 15.20 25.08 2.59
C ALA A 135 14.66 26.49 2.22
N ALA A 136 13.35 26.64 2.06
CA ALA A 136 12.69 27.91 1.76
C ALA A 136 12.18 28.64 3.02
N LYS A 137 12.43 28.08 4.21
CA LYS A 137 12.19 28.70 5.51
C LYS A 137 13.50 29.27 6.06
#